data_AF-A0A4U8YI95-F1
#
_entry.id   AF-A0A4U8YI95-F1
#
_cell.length_a   1.000
_cell.length_b   1.000
_cell.length_c   1.000
_cell.angle_alpha   90.00
_cell.angle_beta   90.00
_cell.angle_gamma   90.00
#
_symmetry.space_group_name_H-M   'P 1'
#
loop_
_entity.id
_entity.type
_entity.pdbx_description
1 polymer ?
#
loop_
_entity_poly.entity_id
_entity_poly.type
_entity_poly.pdbx_seq_one_letter_code
_entity_poly.pdbx_strand_id
1 'polypeptide(L)'
;MAIDIDENNLKHGVLGLVVALVEVIQDALRLQAMKRVEGGSLSDEEVDRLGQALMDLDEAIAEIKAQQGISEAVKNVRDGLDEMVDDVLEKMINPNRWSGP
;
A
#
# COMPACT_ATOMS: atom_id res chain seq x y z
N MET A 1 -22.05 -5.47 -19.37
CA MET A 1 -20.74 -4.81 -19.30
C MET A 1 -19.96 -5.55 -18.22
N ALA A 2 -19.08 -6.47 -18.62
CA ALA A 2 -18.22 -7.13 -17.65
C ALA A 2 -17.20 -6.07 -17.21
N ILE A 3 -17.17 -5.76 -15.91
CA ILE A 3 -16.08 -4.96 -15.36
C ILE A 3 -14.87 -5.90 -15.42
N ASP A 4 -13.94 -5.59 -16.32
CA ASP A 4 -12.64 -6.25 -16.36
C ASP A 4 -11.86 -5.74 -15.15
N ILE A 5 -11.77 -6.56 -14.12
CA ILE A 5 -11.09 -6.22 -12.87
C ILE A 5 -9.71 -6.85 -12.97
N ASP A 6 -8.69 -6.01 -13.18
CA ASP A 6 -7.31 -6.43 -12.96
C ASP A 6 -7.16 -6.86 -11.49
N GLU A 7 -6.97 -8.16 -11.27
CA GLU A 7 -6.82 -8.74 -9.93
C GLU A 7 -5.69 -8.12 -9.12
N ASN A 8 -4.65 -7.60 -9.78
CA ASN A 8 -3.56 -6.91 -9.10
C ASN A 8 -4.06 -5.58 -8.54
N ASN A 9 -4.75 -4.79 -9.37
CA ASN A 9 -5.29 -3.50 -8.99
C ASN A 9 -6.34 -3.62 -7.85
N LEU A 10 -7.16 -4.67 -7.89
CA LEU A 10 -8.11 -4.97 -6.80
C LEU A 10 -7.40 -5.29 -5.47
N LYS A 11 -6.35 -6.14 -5.49
CA LYS A 11 -5.59 -6.49 -4.29
C LYS A 11 -4.95 -5.25 -3.65
N HIS A 12 -4.40 -4.35 -4.47
CA HIS A 12 -3.82 -3.09 -4.00
C HIS A 12 -4.87 -2.15 -3.41
N GLY A 13 -6.02 -1.97 -4.08
CA GLY A 13 -7.12 -1.16 -3.56
C GLY A 13 -7.67 -1.66 -2.22
N VAL A 14 -7.81 -2.98 -2.05
CA VAL A 14 -8.24 -3.58 -0.79
C VAL A 14 -7.21 -3.39 0.31
N LEU A 15 -5.92 -3.60 0.02
CA LEU A 15 -4.86 -3.40 1.00
C LEU A 15 -4.74 -1.93 1.44
N GLY A 16 -4.86 -0.98 0.50
CA GLY A 16 -4.91 0.45 0.82
C GLY A 16 -6.09 0.80 1.74
N LEU A 17 -7.26 0.21 1.51
CA LEU A 17 -8.43 0.37 2.38
C LEU A 17 -8.19 -0.19 3.79
N VAL A 18 -7.56 -1.36 3.90
CA VAL A 18 -7.21 -1.98 5.19
C VAL A 18 -6.23 -1.10 5.96
N VAL A 19 -5.18 -0.59 5.30
CA VAL A 19 -4.21 0.31 5.92
C VAL A 19 -4.90 1.58 6.43
N ALA A 20 -5.74 2.21 5.61
CA ALA A 20 -6.48 3.40 6.01
C ALA A 20 -7.41 3.14 7.22
N LEU A 21 -8.06 1.97 7.27
CA LEU A 21 -8.89 1.59 8.41
C LEU A 21 -8.06 1.40 9.68
N VAL A 22 -6.89 0.76 9.57
CA VAL A 22 -5.99 0.56 10.71
C VAL A 22 -5.49 1.90 11.26
N GLU A 23 -5.16 2.87 10.41
CA GLU A 23 -4.78 4.22 10.84
C GLU A 23 -5.91 4.91 11.62
N VAL A 24 -7.15 4.83 11.15
CA VAL A 24 -8.31 5.38 11.86
C VAL A 24 -8.48 4.73 13.24
N ILE A 25 -8.31 3.41 13.32
CA ILE A 25 -8.38 2.69 14.60
C ILE A 25 -7.23 3.13 15.52
N GLN A 26 -6.02 3.30 14.99
CA GLN A 26 -4.86 3.76 15.75
C GLN A 26 -5.08 5.15 16.34
N ASP A 27 -5.62 6.09 15.57
CA ASP A 27 -5.95 7.43 16.06
C ASP A 27 -7.02 7.39 17.16
N ALA A 28 -8.03 6.54 17.00
CA ALA A 28 -9.02 6.32 18.04
C ALA A 28 -8.38 5.74 19.31
N LEU A 29 -7.45 4.78 19.19
CA LEU A 29 -6.73 4.20 20.32
C LEU A 29 -5.87 5.24 21.03
N ARG A 30 -5.16 6.11 20.31
CA ARG A 30 -4.39 7.23 20.88
C ARG A 30 -5.27 8.17 21.68
N LEU A 31 -6.44 8.53 21.13
CA LEU A 31 -7.39 9.40 21.82
C LEU A 31 -7.91 8.77 23.12
N GLN A 32 -8.22 7.46 23.09
CA GLN A 32 -8.65 6.74 24.28
C GLN A 32 -7.53 6.56 25.30
N ALA A 33 -6.30 6.30 24.85
CA ALA A 33 -5.11 6.23 25.68
C ALA A 33 -4.94 7.54 26.46
N MET A 34 -4.99 8.68 25.78
CA MET A 34 -4.87 10.00 26.42
C MET A 34 -5.93 10.20 27.50
N LYS A 35 -7.20 9.91 27.19
CA LYS A 35 -8.30 10.00 28.17
C LYS A 35 -8.07 9.12 29.39
N ARG A 36 -7.51 7.92 29.21
CA ARG A 36 -7.23 6.99 30.30
C ARG A 36 -6.07 7.45 31.20
N VAL A 37 -5.04 8.05 30.59
CA VAL A 37 -3.91 8.66 31.29
C VAL A 37 -4.38 9.88 32.09
N GLU A 38 -5.08 10.81 31.45
CA GLU A 38 -5.64 12.01 32.10
C GLU A 38 -6.64 11.66 33.21
N GLY A 39 -7.43 10.61 33.01
CA GLY A 39 -8.38 10.09 34.00
C GLY A 39 -7.74 9.29 35.14
N GLY A 40 -6.42 9.07 35.14
CA GLY A 40 -5.72 8.29 36.16
C GLY A 40 -6.14 6.82 36.24
N SER A 41 -6.70 6.29 35.15
CA SER A 41 -7.22 4.91 35.07
C SER A 41 -6.16 3.86 34.71
N LEU A 42 -4.91 4.31 34.48
CA LEU A 42 -3.75 3.48 34.19
C LEU A 42 -2.63 3.83 35.17
N SER A 43 -1.92 2.80 35.62
CA SER A 43 -0.64 2.96 36.33
C SER A 43 0.48 3.39 35.36
N ASP A 44 1.55 3.97 35.90
CA ASP A 44 2.70 4.42 35.08
C ASP A 44 3.26 3.29 34.20
N GLU A 45 3.38 2.07 34.74
CA GLU A 45 3.80 0.90 33.97
C GLU A 45 2.84 0.55 32.82
N GLU A 46 1.53 0.73 33.01
CA GLU A 46 0.55 0.51 31.96
C GLU A 46 0.60 1.60 30.88
N VAL A 47 0.91 2.84 31.26
CA VAL A 47 1.12 3.95 30.32
C VAL A 47 2.33 3.65 29.44
N ASP A 48 3.45 3.23 30.03
CA ASP A 48 4.66 2.91 29.27
C ASP A 48 4.44 1.74 28.31
N ARG A 49 3.81 0.64 28.79
CA ARG A 49 3.47 -0.51 27.92
C ARG A 49 2.54 -0.12 26.78
N LEU A 50 1.54 0.73 27.05
CA LEU A 50 0.61 1.22 26.03
C LEU A 50 1.33 2.10 25.00
N GLY A 51 2.21 2.99 25.45
CA GLY A 51 3.05 3.82 24.58
C GLY A 51 3.90 2.96 23.64
N GLN A 52 4.58 1.95 24.18
CA GLN A 52 5.39 1.03 23.38
C GLN A 52 4.55 0.29 22.33
N ALA A 53 3.39 -0.26 22.72
CA ALA A 53 2.52 -0.97 21.78
C ALA A 53 2.01 -0.08 20.63
N LEU A 54 1.76 1.21 20.90
CA LEU A 54 1.36 2.17 19.87
C LEU A 54 2.50 2.50 18.90
N MET A 55 3.73 2.61 19.42
CA MET A 55 4.94 2.80 18.59
C MET A 55 5.24 1.59 17.70
N ASP A 56 5.13 0.38 18.26
CA ASP A 56 5.33 -0.85 17.49
C ASP A 56 4.28 -0.96 16.35
N LEU A 57 3.04 -0.54 16.62
CA LEU A 57 1.99 -0.48 15.61
C LEU A 57 2.29 0.56 14.52
N ASP A 58 2.84 1.73 14.88
CA ASP A 58 3.28 2.73 13.91
C ASP A 58 4.35 2.19 12.95
N GLU A 59 5.35 1.50 13.50
CA GLU A 59 6.44 0.92 12.73
C GLU A 59 5.92 -0.15 11.76
N ALA A 60 5.05 -1.05 12.24
CA ALA A 60 4.45 -2.08 11.40
C ALA A 60 3.63 -1.49 10.23
N ILE A 61 2.84 -0.45 10.50
CA ILE A 61 2.05 0.23 9.47
C ILE A 61 2.98 0.93 8.46
N ALA A 62 4.04 1.58 8.93
CA ALA A 62 5.02 2.23 8.06
C ALA A 62 5.74 1.23 7.15
N GLU A 63 6.12 0.07 7.68
CA GLU A 63 6.75 -1.00 6.91
C GLU A 63 5.81 -1.53 5.81
N ILE A 64 4.53 -1.78 6.14
CA ILE A 64 3.52 -2.22 5.16
C ILE A 64 3.37 -1.18 4.03
N LYS A 65 3.28 0.11 4.38
CA LYS A 65 3.20 1.20 3.39
C LYS A 65 4.45 1.28 2.52
N ALA A 66 5.64 1.10 3.09
CA ALA A 66 6.90 1.15 2.35
C ALA A 66 7.00 -0.01 1.34
N GLN A 67 6.63 -1.22 1.76
CA GLN A 67 6.62 -2.40 0.89
C GLN A 67 5.63 -2.24 -0.27
N GLN A 68 4.45 -1.63 -0.03
CA GLN A 68 3.47 -1.43 -1.09
C GLN A 68 3.80 -0.23 -1.99
N GLY A 69 4.08 0.95 -1.42
CA GLY A 69 4.24 2.19 -2.18
C GLY A 69 5.44 2.20 -3.14
N ILE A 70 6.55 1.57 -2.77
CA ILE A 70 7.73 1.46 -3.66
C ILE A 70 7.59 0.28 -4.61
N SER A 71 7.16 -0.89 -4.12
CA SER A 71 7.05 -2.08 -4.98
C SER A 71 6.00 -1.91 -6.07
N GLU A 72 4.90 -1.23 -5.78
CA GLU A 72 3.82 -1.00 -6.75
C GLU A 72 4.22 0.05 -7.79
N ALA A 73 4.82 1.16 -7.37
CA ALA A 73 5.34 2.17 -8.30
C ALA A 73 6.39 1.57 -9.25
N VAL A 74 7.31 0.75 -8.73
CA VAL A 74 8.31 0.04 -9.54
C VAL A 74 7.66 -0.97 -10.47
N LYS A 75 6.67 -1.74 -10.00
CA LYS A 75 5.94 -2.71 -10.81
C LYS A 75 5.20 -2.02 -11.97
N ASN A 76 4.47 -0.95 -11.72
CA ASN A 76 3.73 -0.21 -12.76
C ASN A 76 4.68 0.37 -13.83
N VAL A 77 5.84 0.89 -13.42
CA VAL A 77 6.87 1.36 -14.36
C VAL A 77 7.44 0.20 -15.17
N ARG A 78 7.74 -0.94 -14.54
CA ARG A 78 8.27 -2.12 -15.22
C ARG A 78 7.26 -2.69 -16.23
N ASP A 79 6.01 -2.86 -15.83
CA ASP A 79 4.97 -3.45 -16.67
C ASP A 79 4.73 -2.55 -17.91
N GLY A 80 4.75 -1.21 -17.75
CA GLY A 80 4.69 -0.28 -18.89
C GLY A 80 5.94 -0.28 -19.77
N LEU A 81 7.13 -0.53 -19.21
CA LEU A 81 8.35 -0.70 -20.01
C LEU A 81 8.32 -2.00 -20.81
N ASP A 82 7.79 -3.09 -20.24
CA ASP A 82 7.68 -4.38 -20.93
C ASP A 82 6.77 -4.27 -22.16
N GLU A 83 5.63 -3.58 -22.06
CA GLU A 83 4.75 -3.31 -23.21
C GLU A 83 5.47 -2.52 -24.32
N MET A 84 6.24 -1.48 -23.95
CA MET A 84 7.00 -0.70 -24.93
C MET A 84 8.11 -1.50 -25.60
N VAL A 85 8.72 -2.44 -24.86
CA VAL A 85 9.78 -3.32 -25.37
C VAL A 85 9.20 -4.28 -26.41
N ASP A 86 8.04 -4.88 -26.16
CA ASP A 86 7.38 -5.78 -27.10
C ASP A 86 7.04 -5.09 -28.43
N ASP A 87 6.53 -3.85 -28.37
CA ASP A 87 6.24 -3.03 -29.55
C ASP A 87 7.49 -2.72 -30.40
N VAL A 88 8.62 -2.46 -29.74
CA VAL A 88 9.90 -2.16 -30.41
C VAL A 88 10.49 -3.44 -31.01
N LEU A 89 10.42 -4.55 -30.30
CA LEU A 89 10.87 -5.86 -30.79
C LEU A 89 10.06 -6.30 -32.02
N GLU A 90 8.73 -6.09 -32.01
CA GLU A 90 7.88 -6.44 -33.15
C GLU A 90 8.22 -5.61 -34.41
N LYS A 91 8.51 -4.31 -34.25
CA LYS A 91 8.93 -3.42 -35.35
C LYS A 91 10.31 -3.76 -35.92
N MET A 92 11.23 -4.20 -35.08
CA MET A 92 12.60 -4.59 -35.49
C MET A 92 12.61 -5.94 -36.21
N ILE A 93 11.81 -6.90 -35.73
CA ILE A 93 11.80 -8.28 -36.27
C ILE A 93 10.99 -8.37 -37.57
N ASN A 94 10.00 -7.50 -37.80
CA ASN A 94 9.16 -7.57 -39.00
C ASN A 94 9.06 -6.25 -39.80
N PRO A 95 10.14 -5.82 -40.47
CA PRO A 95 10.19 -4.56 -41.22
C PRO A 95 9.27 -4.50 -42.46
N ASN A 96 8.74 -5.62 -42.94
CA ASN A 96 7.90 -5.69 -44.15
C ASN A 96 6.38 -5.53 -43.90
N ARG A 97 5.94 -5.22 -42.67
CA ARG A 97 4.52 -4.86 -42.40
C ARG A 97 4.15 -3.44 -42.86
N TRP A 98 5.09 -2.65 -43.35
CA TRP A 98 4.86 -1.29 -43.89
C TRP A 98 4.32 -1.28 -45.33
N SER A 99 4.01 -2.45 -45.91
CA SER A 99 3.42 -2.54 -47.25
C SER A 99 2.17 -3.40 -47.20
N GLY A 100 1.08 -2.82 -46.68
CA GLY A 100 -0.29 -3.23 -47.00
C GLY A 100 -0.90 -2.20 -47.97
N PRO A 101 -1.83 -2.63 -48.84
CA PRO A 101 -2.21 -1.97 -50.10
C PRO A 101 -2.86 -0.59 -49.97
#